data_AF-A0AAI8YP35-F1
#
_entry.id   AF-A0AAI8YP35-F1
#
_cell.length_a   1.000
_cell.length_b   1.000
_cell.length_c   1.000
_cell.angle_alpha   90.00
_cell.angle_beta   90.00
_cell.angle_gamma   90.00
#
_symmetry.space_group_name_H-M   'P 1'
#
loop_
_entity.id
_entity.type
_entity.pdbx_description
1 polymer ?
#
loop_
_entity_poly.entity_id
_entity_poly.type
_entity_poly.pdbx_seq_one_letter_code
_entity_poly.pdbx_strand_id
1 'polypeptide(L)'
;MYGRKADQTTPGLSRNPPLRLPVPHQQRRLASEDRSSDGNQRSNPVLEEYKRKHPDKPAKQEIPEGVGQPGDIAASSIFEDERRASSQQDGTTGTEEEEVTRVGGIVRDPANIARVLMPKPHARERYERKKVIQMVRKGARLTPKQFVKRTEREHLNKSYEMKTSVKKLGMLARQIAGKPIDEAIVQMRFSKKKVAQEILKQLEFARDEAVVMRGMGLGNAAAAEDKDKDILNDTSSDVTGLADGDLEEAKGRQRKTAAPIDIQLKDGKRHRVTDLSKIYIDQAWVGRGKYGKLPDYRARGRVNIMRTPWTSISVVLKEEATRVREYQEREAKRQKQLREKVWRALPDRPIQIQRQWYSW
;
A
#
# COMPACT_ATOMS: atom_id res chain seq x y z
N MET A 1 67.45 -9.43 -43.85
CA MET A 1 68.26 -8.55 -42.99
C MET A 1 67.39 -7.95 -41.91
N TYR A 2 67.96 -7.82 -40.72
CA TYR A 2 67.32 -7.59 -39.43
C TYR A 2 66.67 -6.21 -39.27
N GLY A 3 65.61 -6.14 -38.46
CA GLY A 3 65.00 -4.86 -38.04
C GLY A 3 63.80 -5.03 -37.10
N ARG A 4 63.92 -5.88 -36.06
CA ARG A 4 62.90 -6.03 -35.02
C ARG A 4 63.03 -4.82 -34.07
N LYS A 5 62.12 -3.84 -34.18
CA LYS A 5 62.03 -2.73 -33.22
C LYS A 5 61.50 -3.26 -31.89
N ALA A 6 62.26 -3.02 -30.83
CA ALA A 6 61.90 -3.36 -29.46
C ALA A 6 60.86 -2.36 -28.95
N ASP A 7 59.68 -2.86 -28.59
CA ASP A 7 58.74 -2.12 -27.75
C ASP A 7 59.30 -2.10 -26.32
N GLN A 8 59.58 -0.90 -25.82
CA GLN A 8 59.96 -0.68 -24.43
C GLN A 8 58.71 -0.80 -23.55
N THR A 9 58.59 -1.94 -22.88
CA THR A 9 57.63 -2.17 -21.81
C THR A 9 57.95 -1.25 -20.63
N THR A 10 57.11 -0.23 -20.42
CA THR A 10 57.11 0.56 -19.18
C THR A 10 56.52 -0.32 -18.06
N PRO A 11 57.17 -0.49 -16.91
CA PRO A 11 56.55 -1.14 -15.77
C PRO A 11 55.52 -0.17 -15.17
N GLY A 12 54.24 -0.41 -15.46
CA GLY A 12 53.16 0.28 -14.80
C GLY A 12 53.27 0.07 -13.28
N LEU A 13 53.38 1.18 -12.53
CA LEU A 13 53.20 1.18 -11.09
C LEU A 13 51.86 0.49 -10.77
N SER A 14 51.93 -0.72 -10.21
CA SER A 14 50.80 -1.36 -9.57
C SER A 14 50.44 -0.52 -8.34
N ARG A 15 49.50 0.41 -8.50
CA ARG A 15 48.73 0.90 -7.36
C ARG A 15 47.90 -0.28 -6.88
N ASN A 16 48.47 -1.05 -5.95
CA ASN A 16 47.71 -1.97 -5.14
C ASN A 16 46.48 -1.20 -4.62
N PRO A 17 45.25 -1.66 -4.89
CA PRO A 17 44.10 -1.04 -4.26
C PRO A 17 44.30 -1.10 -2.75
N PRO A 18 43.92 -0.06 -1.98
CA PRO A 18 44.07 -0.09 -0.54
C PRO A 18 43.40 -1.36 -0.02
N LEU A 19 44.13 -2.13 0.79
CA LEU A 19 43.62 -3.30 1.49
C LEU A 19 42.38 -2.85 2.28
N ARG A 20 41.19 -3.12 1.72
CA ARG A 20 39.94 -2.89 2.42
C ARG A 20 39.88 -3.97 3.50
N LEU A 21 39.99 -3.55 4.75
CA LEU A 21 39.67 -4.40 5.89
C LEU A 21 38.28 -5.01 5.63
N PRO A 22 38.13 -6.34 5.70
CA PRO A 22 36.81 -6.94 5.61
C PRO A 22 35.96 -6.35 6.71
N VAL A 23 34.85 -5.68 6.34
CA VAL A 23 33.80 -5.34 7.29
C VAL A 23 33.43 -6.65 7.98
N PRO A 24 33.45 -6.75 9.32
CA PRO A 24 33.10 -7.98 10.00
C PRO A 24 31.68 -8.34 9.58
N HIS A 25 31.58 -9.29 8.66
CA HIS A 25 30.35 -9.99 8.40
C HIS A 25 30.12 -10.76 9.70
N GLN A 26 29.30 -10.21 10.60
CA GLN A 26 28.76 -10.98 11.69
C GLN A 26 28.19 -12.22 11.04
N GLN A 27 28.91 -13.34 11.21
CA GLN A 27 28.43 -14.63 10.80
C GLN A 27 27.03 -14.71 11.40
N ARG A 28 26.02 -14.85 10.54
CA ARG A 28 24.73 -15.35 10.98
C ARG A 28 25.06 -16.68 11.64
N ARG A 29 25.22 -16.67 12.97
CA ARG A 29 25.04 -17.87 13.76
C ARG A 29 23.68 -18.36 13.33
N LEU A 30 23.66 -19.54 12.70
CA LEU A 30 22.45 -20.28 12.47
C LEU A 30 21.73 -20.28 13.81
N ALA A 31 20.61 -19.56 13.88
CA ALA A 31 19.70 -19.69 14.99
C ALA A 31 19.28 -21.16 14.95
N SER A 32 19.84 -21.97 15.84
CA SER A 32 19.23 -23.24 16.20
C SER A 32 17.81 -22.89 16.62
N GLU A 33 16.82 -23.41 15.89
CA GLU A 33 15.43 -23.36 16.30
C GLU A 33 15.34 -24.07 17.66
N ASP A 34 15.45 -23.30 18.73
CA ASP A 34 15.25 -23.78 20.09
C ASP A 34 13.75 -23.95 20.28
N ARG A 35 13.25 -25.14 19.90
CA ARG A 35 11.88 -25.58 20.21
C ARG A 35 11.85 -26.08 21.65
N SER A 36 12.06 -25.18 22.60
CA SER A 36 11.80 -25.42 24.01
C SER A 36 10.84 -24.34 24.49
N SER A 37 9.53 -24.64 24.42
CA SER A 37 8.52 -23.85 25.12
C SER A 37 8.47 -24.29 26.59
N ASP A 38 9.57 -24.11 27.30
CA ASP A 38 9.54 -24.15 28.76
C ASP A 38 9.70 -22.71 29.25
N GLY A 39 8.72 -22.26 30.05
CA GLY A 39 8.60 -20.92 30.59
C GLY A 39 9.69 -20.52 31.60
N ASN A 40 10.89 -21.07 31.48
CA ASN A 40 12.05 -20.67 32.24
C ASN A 40 12.89 -19.73 31.37
N GLN A 41 12.48 -18.46 31.28
CA GLN A 41 13.35 -17.42 30.74
C GLN A 41 14.58 -17.32 31.64
N ARG A 42 15.62 -18.08 31.31
CA ARG A 42 16.90 -17.96 31.98
C ARG A 42 17.37 -16.51 31.78
N SER A 43 17.33 -15.72 32.85
CA SER A 43 17.89 -14.37 32.92
C SER A 43 19.34 -14.45 32.50
N ASN A 44 19.67 -13.95 31.31
CA ASN A 44 21.05 -13.85 30.89
C ASN A 44 21.63 -12.57 31.50
N PRO A 45 22.53 -12.65 32.50
CA PRO A 45 23.00 -11.48 33.22
C PRO A 45 23.73 -10.49 32.30
N VAL A 46 24.35 -10.97 31.23
CA VAL A 46 25.00 -10.11 30.22
C VAL A 46 23.95 -9.34 29.40
N LEU A 47 22.84 -9.97 29.05
CA LEU A 47 21.75 -9.27 28.36
C LEU A 47 21.02 -8.29 29.29
N GLU A 48 20.87 -8.63 30.57
CA GLU A 48 20.30 -7.73 31.57
C GLU A 48 21.22 -6.54 31.85
N GLU A 49 22.53 -6.78 32.01
CA GLU A 49 23.53 -5.72 32.15
C GLU A 49 23.59 -4.87 30.88
N TYR A 50 23.52 -5.47 29.70
CA TYR A 50 23.45 -4.74 28.43
C TYR A 50 22.19 -3.88 28.34
N LYS A 51 21.01 -4.42 28.63
CA LYS A 51 19.74 -3.66 28.70
C LYS A 51 19.71 -2.64 29.83
N ARG A 52 20.49 -2.83 30.90
CA ARG A 52 20.64 -1.85 31.98
C ARG A 52 21.58 -0.71 31.59
N LYS A 53 22.65 -1.00 30.85
CA LYS A 53 23.58 -0.01 30.28
C LYS A 53 22.99 0.70 29.06
N HIS A 54 22.14 0.00 28.32
CA HIS A 54 21.38 0.47 27.18
C HIS A 54 19.89 0.20 27.46
N PRO A 55 19.30 0.87 28.48
CA PRO A 55 17.84 0.87 28.58
C PRO A 55 17.34 1.39 27.24
N ASP A 56 16.20 0.90 26.74
CA ASP A 56 15.62 1.38 25.49
C ASP A 56 15.49 2.91 25.57
N LYS A 57 16.54 3.63 25.16
CA LYS A 57 16.65 5.07 25.21
C LYS A 57 15.99 5.51 23.92
N PRO A 58 14.73 5.98 23.91
CA PRO A 58 14.37 6.91 22.87
C PRO A 58 15.40 8.05 23.00
N ALA A 59 16.08 8.40 21.91
CA ALA A 59 17.06 9.47 21.90
C ALA A 59 16.48 10.69 22.63
N LYS A 60 16.97 10.93 23.86
CA LYS A 60 16.76 12.15 24.63
C LYS A 60 18.07 12.89 24.50
N GLN A 61 18.03 14.04 23.84
CA GLN A 61 19.02 15.09 24.06
C GLN A 61 19.19 15.25 25.57
N GLU A 62 20.43 15.28 26.02
CA GLU A 62 20.76 15.62 27.40
C GLU A 62 20.33 17.07 27.62
N ILE A 63 19.17 17.27 28.25
CA ILE A 63 18.83 18.57 28.82
C ILE A 63 19.84 18.78 29.96
N PRO A 64 20.61 19.88 29.95
CA PRO A 64 21.64 20.11 30.96
C PRO A 64 21.02 20.06 32.36
N GLU A 65 21.66 19.30 33.25
CA GLU A 65 21.27 19.14 34.65
C GLU A 65 21.23 20.52 35.32
N GLY A 66 20.02 21.07 35.49
CA GLY A 66 19.82 22.41 36.05
C GLY A 66 18.43 23.00 35.88
N VAL A 67 17.59 22.47 34.96
CA VAL A 67 16.19 22.90 34.85
C VAL A 67 15.33 22.02 35.76
N GLY A 68 14.80 22.59 36.83
CA GLY A 68 13.86 21.91 37.72
C GLY A 68 12.68 21.34 36.93
N GLN A 69 12.26 20.11 37.26
CA GLN A 69 11.06 19.53 36.67
C GLN A 69 9.87 20.45 37.02
N PRO A 70 9.14 20.99 36.03
CA PRO A 70 7.92 21.72 36.32
C PRO A 70 6.96 20.78 37.06
N GLY A 71 6.39 21.25 38.17
CA GLY A 71 5.47 20.44 38.98
C GLY A 71 4.29 19.95 38.16
N ASP A 72 3.99 18.66 38.26
CA ASP A 72 2.85 18.07 37.57
C ASP A 72 1.55 18.40 38.30
N ILE A 73 0.45 18.53 37.54
CA ILE A 73 -0.86 18.78 38.13
C ILE A 73 -1.44 17.42 38.60
N ALA A 74 -2.26 17.43 39.66
CA ALA A 74 -2.92 16.22 40.13
C ALA A 74 -3.85 15.62 39.05
N ALA A 75 -3.88 14.28 38.95
CA ALA A 75 -4.69 13.55 37.97
C ALA A 75 -6.21 13.78 38.06
N SER A 76 -6.68 14.40 39.16
CA SER A 76 -8.06 14.80 39.38
C SER A 76 -8.38 16.24 38.95
N SER A 77 -7.42 16.96 38.36
CA SER A 77 -7.61 18.34 37.93
C SER A 77 -8.45 18.44 36.67
N ILE A 78 -9.29 19.46 36.61
CA ILE A 78 -10.17 19.78 35.48
C ILE A 78 -9.41 20.01 34.16
N PHE A 79 -8.11 20.35 34.23
CA PHE A 79 -7.25 20.64 33.07
C PHE A 79 -6.47 19.41 32.56
N GLU A 80 -6.65 18.23 33.17
CA GLU A 80 -5.94 17.01 32.78
C GLU A 80 -6.37 16.52 31.38
N ASP A 81 -7.65 16.65 31.03
CA ASP A 81 -8.15 16.25 29.71
C ASP A 81 -7.63 17.19 28.59
N GLU A 82 -7.50 18.49 28.88
CA GLU A 82 -6.93 19.48 27.96
C GLU A 82 -5.41 19.27 27.77
N ARG A 83 -4.70 18.87 28.84
CA ARG A 83 -3.27 18.51 28.78
C ARG A 83 -3.02 17.19 28.03
N ARG A 84 -3.91 16.20 28.17
CA ARG A 84 -3.88 14.98 27.34
C ARG A 84 -4.14 15.30 25.87
N ALA A 85 -5.08 16.20 25.59
CA ALA A 85 -5.32 16.66 24.23
C ALA A 85 -4.12 17.43 23.66
N SER A 86 -3.49 18.32 24.45
CA SER A 86 -2.31 19.08 24.02
C SER A 86 -1.09 18.16 23.81
N SER A 87 -0.82 17.22 24.71
CA SER A 87 0.28 16.25 24.55
C SER A 87 0.07 15.29 23.36
N GLN A 88 -1.18 14.94 23.05
CA GLN A 88 -1.51 14.23 21.82
C GLN A 88 -1.27 15.09 20.58
N GLN A 89 -1.55 16.39 20.64
CA GLN A 89 -1.23 17.35 19.57
C GLN A 89 0.29 17.56 19.42
N ASP A 90 1.02 17.81 20.52
CA ASP A 90 2.48 17.99 20.55
C ASP A 90 3.24 16.73 20.10
N GLY A 91 2.68 15.53 20.33
CA GLY A 91 3.19 14.29 19.77
C GLY A 91 3.09 14.20 18.23
N THR A 92 2.25 15.04 17.61
CA THR A 92 2.01 15.10 16.16
C THR A 92 2.65 16.32 15.50
N THR A 93 2.76 17.45 16.20
CA THR A 93 3.43 18.66 15.74
C THR A 93 4.84 18.71 16.33
N GLY A 94 5.81 18.17 15.57
CA GLY A 94 7.22 18.28 15.93
C GLY A 94 7.63 19.74 16.09
N THR A 95 7.99 20.13 17.31
CA THR A 95 8.66 21.40 17.60
C THR A 95 9.95 21.46 16.77
N GLU A 96 10.20 22.59 16.13
CA GLU A 96 11.09 22.77 14.97
C GLU A 96 12.60 22.56 15.23
N GLU A 97 13.02 22.05 16.39
CA GLU A 97 14.43 22.05 16.78
C GLU A 97 15.16 20.71 16.67
N GLU A 98 14.48 19.57 16.49
CA GLU A 98 15.11 18.35 15.96
C GLU A 98 14.08 17.48 15.20
N GLU A 99 14.34 17.18 13.92
CA GLU A 99 13.48 16.40 13.01
C GLU A 99 13.36 14.90 13.37
N VAL A 100 13.16 14.57 14.64
CA VAL A 100 13.03 13.18 15.09
C VAL A 100 11.58 12.74 14.93
N THR A 101 11.23 12.25 13.74
CA THR A 101 9.89 11.68 13.51
C THR A 101 9.67 10.45 14.42
N ARG A 102 8.71 10.55 15.34
CA ARG A 102 8.30 9.45 16.23
C ARG A 102 7.03 8.81 15.69
N VAL A 103 6.97 7.48 15.66
CA VAL A 103 5.72 6.75 15.37
C VAL A 103 5.53 5.63 16.37
N GLY A 104 4.38 5.66 17.07
CA GLY A 104 4.09 4.71 18.15
C GLY A 104 5.11 4.74 19.28
N GLY A 105 5.69 5.91 19.58
CA GLY A 105 6.74 6.07 20.60
C GLY A 105 8.16 5.69 20.14
N ILE A 106 8.35 5.17 18.92
CA ILE A 106 9.66 4.79 18.39
C ILE A 106 10.23 5.92 17.52
N VAL A 107 11.46 6.32 17.81
CA VAL A 107 12.25 7.27 17.01
C VAL A 107 12.66 6.62 15.68
N ARG A 108 12.36 7.26 14.56
CA ARG A 108 12.80 6.83 13.23
C ARG A 108 14.23 7.27 12.95
N ASP A 109 15.20 6.47 13.39
CA ASP A 109 16.60 6.66 13.01
C ASP A 109 16.87 6.12 11.59
N PRO A 110 17.23 6.97 10.61
CA PRO A 110 17.55 6.54 9.24
C PRO A 110 18.67 5.51 9.18
N ALA A 111 19.66 5.55 10.08
CA ALA A 111 20.77 4.61 10.08
C ALA A 111 20.32 3.20 10.46
N ASN A 112 19.46 3.09 11.48
CA ASN A 112 18.86 1.81 11.87
C ASN A 112 17.90 1.27 10.81
N ILE A 113 17.06 2.14 10.25
CA ILE A 113 16.14 1.79 9.16
C ILE A 113 16.92 1.29 7.94
N ALA A 114 18.02 1.95 7.57
CA ALA A 114 18.86 1.58 6.45
C ALA A 114 19.43 0.16 6.60
N ARG A 115 19.83 -0.27 7.80
CA ARG A 115 20.36 -1.63 8.02
C ARG A 115 19.32 -2.72 7.74
N VAL A 116 18.05 -2.48 8.12
CA VAL A 116 16.95 -3.44 7.91
C VAL A 116 16.42 -3.38 6.49
N LEU A 117 16.18 -2.18 5.95
CA LEU A 117 15.64 -1.98 4.60
C LEU A 117 16.66 -2.25 3.49
N MET A 118 17.97 -2.07 3.75
CA MET A 118 19.04 -2.21 2.76
C MET A 118 20.06 -3.28 3.16
N PRO A 119 19.68 -4.57 3.20
CA PRO A 119 20.60 -5.65 3.58
C PRO A 119 21.75 -5.88 2.56
N LYS A 120 21.60 -5.41 1.32
CA LYS A 120 22.58 -5.59 0.22
C LYS A 120 22.82 -4.29 -0.57
N PRO A 121 23.62 -3.34 -0.05
CA PRO A 121 23.78 -2.00 -0.64
C PRO A 121 24.35 -2.03 -2.07
N HIS A 122 25.41 -2.80 -2.33
CA HIS A 122 26.01 -2.88 -3.68
C HIS A 122 25.08 -3.46 -4.75
N ALA A 123 24.18 -4.38 -4.37
CA ALA A 123 23.21 -4.94 -5.31
C ALA A 123 22.16 -3.89 -5.68
N ARG A 124 21.72 -3.09 -4.71
CA ARG A 124 20.80 -1.97 -4.89
C ARG A 124 21.40 -0.89 -5.79
N GLU A 125 22.65 -0.48 -5.54
CA GLU A 125 23.35 0.52 -6.35
C GLU A 125 23.47 0.11 -7.83
N ARG A 126 23.85 -1.14 -8.11
CA ARG A 126 23.89 -1.67 -9.49
C ARG A 126 22.52 -1.66 -10.16
N TYR A 127 21.47 -1.99 -9.40
CA TYR A 127 20.10 -1.96 -9.89
C TYR A 127 19.63 -0.53 -10.18
N GLU A 128 19.91 0.42 -9.29
CA GLU A 128 19.62 1.85 -9.46
C GLU A 128 20.34 2.40 -10.70
N ARG A 129 21.64 2.15 -10.85
CA ARG A 129 22.40 2.51 -12.06
C ARG A 129 21.74 1.96 -13.32
N LYS A 130 21.36 0.67 -13.32
CA LYS A 130 20.64 0.05 -14.45
C LYS A 130 19.32 0.76 -14.75
N LYS A 131 18.55 1.14 -13.73
CA LYS A 131 17.27 1.85 -13.89
C LYS A 131 17.45 3.27 -14.40
N VAL A 132 18.45 4.01 -13.92
CA VAL A 132 18.81 5.34 -14.42
C VAL A 132 19.20 5.27 -15.90
N ILE A 133 20.05 4.32 -16.29
CA ILE A 133 20.43 4.12 -17.70
C ILE A 133 19.19 3.80 -18.57
N GLN A 134 18.28 2.94 -18.09
CA GLN A 134 17.03 2.64 -18.79
C GLN A 134 16.13 3.87 -18.94
N MET A 135 16.08 4.73 -17.92
CA MET A 135 15.30 5.97 -17.93
C MET A 135 15.87 6.97 -18.94
N VAL A 136 17.18 7.19 -18.93
CA VAL A 136 17.89 8.08 -19.88
C VAL A 136 17.71 7.59 -21.31
N ARG A 137 17.87 6.29 -21.56
CA ARG A 137 17.67 5.70 -22.91
C ARG A 137 16.25 5.91 -23.45
N LYS A 138 15.26 6.00 -22.57
CA LYS A 138 13.86 6.26 -22.94
C LYS A 138 13.50 7.75 -22.99
N GLY A 139 14.44 8.65 -22.68
CA GLY A 139 14.16 10.09 -22.57
C GLY A 139 13.08 10.39 -21.55
N ALA A 140 13.09 9.69 -20.40
CA ALA A 140 12.10 9.81 -19.33
C ALA A 140 10.63 9.48 -19.73
N ARG A 141 10.38 8.93 -20.92
CA ARG A 141 9.03 8.50 -21.33
C ARG A 141 8.54 7.31 -20.48
N LEU A 142 7.40 7.49 -19.82
CA LEU A 142 6.76 6.43 -19.03
C LEU A 142 5.99 5.47 -19.93
N THR A 143 6.07 4.19 -19.60
CA THR A 143 5.13 3.20 -20.16
C THR A 143 3.76 3.37 -19.52
N PRO A 144 2.65 2.99 -20.20
CA PRO A 144 1.31 3.09 -19.61
C PRO A 144 1.17 2.42 -18.24
N LYS A 145 1.83 1.26 -18.04
CA LYS A 145 1.87 0.57 -16.74
C LYS A 145 2.58 1.37 -15.65
N GLN A 146 3.65 2.10 -15.99
CA GLN A 146 4.37 2.93 -15.04
C GLN A 146 3.59 4.21 -14.71
N PHE A 147 2.89 4.77 -15.70
CA PHE A 147 2.00 5.90 -15.49
C PHE A 147 0.89 5.54 -14.50
N VAL A 148 0.17 4.44 -14.73
CA VAL A 148 -0.89 3.95 -13.83
C VAL A 148 -0.36 3.71 -12.42
N LYS A 149 0.79 3.04 -12.26
CA LYS A 149 1.40 2.81 -10.93
C LYS A 149 1.82 4.07 -10.20
N ARG A 150 2.05 5.17 -10.92
CA ARG A 150 2.43 6.46 -10.33
C ARG A 150 1.19 7.28 -9.95
N THR A 151 0.13 7.21 -10.75
CA THR A 151 -1.08 8.04 -10.58
C THR A 151 -2.14 7.39 -9.71
N GLU A 152 -2.30 6.07 -9.80
CA GLU A 152 -3.34 5.33 -9.10
C GLU A 152 -2.77 4.60 -7.89
N ARG A 153 -3.52 4.65 -6.80
CA ARG A 153 -3.19 3.92 -5.58
C ARG A 153 -3.75 2.51 -5.70
N GLU A 154 -2.94 1.52 -5.35
CA GLU A 154 -3.35 0.12 -5.21
C GLU A 154 -2.85 -0.44 -3.86
N HIS A 155 -3.68 -1.28 -3.24
CA HIS A 155 -3.33 -1.95 -2.00
C HIS A 155 -3.65 -3.44 -2.10
N LEU A 156 -2.61 -4.28 -2.06
CA LEU A 156 -2.74 -5.72 -2.03
C LEU A 156 -2.70 -6.20 -0.59
N ASN A 157 -3.81 -6.76 -0.11
CA ASN A 157 -3.91 -7.35 1.20
C ASN A 157 -4.11 -8.88 1.08
N LYS A 158 -3.43 -9.64 1.95
CA LYS A 158 -3.56 -11.10 2.02
C LYS A 158 -3.96 -11.52 3.44
N SER A 159 -4.97 -12.38 3.54
CA SER A 159 -5.44 -12.90 4.81
C SER A 159 -4.51 -13.95 5.40
N TYR A 160 -4.74 -14.21 6.70
CA TYR A 160 -4.27 -15.43 7.35
C TYR A 160 -4.90 -16.69 6.71
N GLU A 161 -4.34 -17.86 7.03
CA GLU A 161 -4.88 -19.13 6.55
C GLU A 161 -6.13 -19.52 7.35
N MET A 162 -7.26 -19.60 6.67
CA MET A 162 -8.56 -19.97 7.23
C MET A 162 -8.84 -21.45 7.01
N LYS A 163 -9.60 -22.07 7.92
CA LYS A 163 -9.95 -23.50 7.83
C LYS A 163 -11.09 -23.75 6.83
N THR A 164 -10.80 -23.62 5.54
CA THR A 164 -11.77 -23.86 4.47
C THR A 164 -11.12 -24.34 3.19
N SER A 165 -11.94 -24.71 2.21
CA SER A 165 -11.51 -25.13 0.88
C SER A 165 -11.58 -23.97 -0.10
N VAL A 166 -10.68 -23.98 -1.09
CA VAL A 166 -10.62 -22.98 -2.16
C VAL A 166 -11.97 -22.85 -2.87
N LYS A 167 -12.67 -23.97 -3.08
CA LYS A 167 -13.97 -23.98 -3.77
C LYS A 167 -15.04 -23.24 -2.97
N LYS A 168 -15.07 -23.42 -1.64
CA LYS A 168 -16.07 -22.80 -0.75
C LYS A 168 -15.78 -21.31 -0.58
N LEU A 169 -14.51 -20.97 -0.35
CA LEU A 169 -14.08 -19.58 -0.19
C LEU A 169 -14.17 -18.80 -1.50
N GLY A 170 -13.89 -19.45 -2.64
CA GLY A 170 -13.98 -18.84 -3.96
C GLY A 170 -15.37 -18.36 -4.34
N MET A 171 -16.44 -18.96 -3.79
CA MET A 171 -17.80 -18.46 -3.97
C MET A 171 -17.98 -17.07 -3.33
N LEU A 172 -17.45 -16.88 -2.12
CA LEU A 172 -17.50 -15.59 -1.41
C LEU A 172 -16.57 -14.56 -2.05
N ALA A 173 -15.37 -14.95 -2.46
CA ALA A 173 -14.43 -14.07 -3.16
C ALA A 173 -15.06 -13.47 -4.43
N ARG A 174 -15.75 -14.30 -5.24
CA ARG A 174 -16.48 -13.82 -6.41
C ARG A 174 -17.66 -12.91 -6.07
N GLN A 175 -18.32 -13.11 -4.93
CA GLN A 175 -19.45 -12.29 -4.49
C GLN A 175 -19.03 -10.86 -4.09
N ILE A 176 -17.82 -10.69 -3.55
CA ILE A 176 -17.30 -9.39 -3.11
C ILE A 176 -16.47 -8.68 -4.19
N ALA A 177 -15.93 -9.41 -5.17
CA ALA A 177 -15.18 -8.83 -6.28
C ALA A 177 -16.03 -7.80 -7.05
N GLY A 178 -15.48 -6.61 -7.27
CA GLY A 178 -16.17 -5.53 -7.99
C GLY A 178 -17.19 -4.75 -7.14
N LYS A 179 -17.34 -5.02 -5.84
CA LYS A 179 -18.17 -4.19 -4.95
C LYS A 179 -17.34 -3.09 -4.28
N PRO A 180 -17.93 -1.93 -3.93
CA PRO A 180 -17.28 -1.00 -3.03
C PRO A 180 -17.05 -1.67 -1.67
N ILE A 181 -15.99 -1.23 -0.96
CA ILE A 181 -15.54 -1.93 0.25
C ILE A 181 -16.64 -2.01 1.33
N ASP A 182 -17.41 -0.94 1.49
CA ASP A 182 -18.49 -0.85 2.47
C ASP A 182 -19.62 -1.83 2.17
N GLU A 183 -20.04 -1.92 0.90
CA GLU A 183 -21.05 -2.90 0.48
C GLU A 183 -20.54 -4.33 0.68
N ALA A 184 -19.26 -4.59 0.41
CA ALA A 184 -18.68 -5.90 0.64
C ALA A 184 -18.69 -6.29 2.13
N ILE A 185 -18.37 -5.35 3.03
CA ILE A 185 -18.44 -5.55 4.48
C ILE A 185 -19.88 -5.86 4.91
N VAL A 186 -20.86 -5.08 4.45
CA VAL A 186 -22.29 -5.32 4.71
C VAL A 186 -22.71 -6.71 4.22
N GLN A 187 -22.29 -7.10 3.01
CA GLN A 187 -22.61 -8.42 2.45
C GLN A 187 -22.00 -9.57 3.24
N MET A 188 -20.79 -9.41 3.78
CA MET A 188 -20.18 -10.42 4.64
C MET A 188 -20.84 -10.48 6.03
N ARG A 189 -21.27 -9.33 6.56
CA ARG A 189 -21.98 -9.24 7.85
C ARG A 189 -23.28 -10.05 7.87
N PHE A 190 -24.04 -10.00 6.79
CA PHE A 190 -25.33 -10.71 6.67
C PHE A 190 -25.23 -12.08 5.98
N SER A 191 -24.03 -12.54 5.65
CA SER A 191 -23.85 -13.84 5.02
C SER A 191 -23.96 -14.98 6.02
N LYS A 192 -24.74 -16.01 5.68
CA LYS A 192 -24.94 -17.21 6.51
C LYS A 192 -23.70 -18.13 6.57
N LYS A 193 -22.65 -17.85 5.79
CA LYS A 193 -21.47 -18.73 5.70
C LYS A 193 -20.53 -18.44 6.87
N LYS A 194 -20.10 -19.49 7.59
CA LYS A 194 -19.15 -19.37 8.72
C LYS A 194 -17.91 -18.52 8.39
N VAL A 195 -17.32 -18.75 7.21
CA VAL A 195 -16.10 -18.08 6.76
C VAL A 195 -16.34 -16.58 6.46
N ALA A 196 -17.59 -16.13 6.30
CA ALA A 196 -17.86 -14.73 6.02
C ALA A 196 -17.45 -13.81 7.18
N GLN A 197 -17.52 -14.27 8.43
CA GLN A 197 -17.05 -13.51 9.58
C GLN A 197 -15.53 -13.28 9.54
N GLU A 198 -14.76 -14.26 9.06
CA GLU A 198 -13.31 -14.12 8.89
C GLU A 198 -12.98 -13.14 7.76
N ILE A 199 -13.74 -13.20 6.66
CA ILE A 199 -13.59 -12.26 5.53
C ILE A 199 -13.98 -10.83 5.96
N LEU A 200 -15.03 -10.66 6.77
CA LEU A 200 -15.42 -9.35 7.29
C LEU A 200 -14.27 -8.68 8.03
N LYS A 201 -13.66 -9.39 8.99
CA LYS A 201 -12.49 -8.89 9.74
C LYS A 201 -11.34 -8.55 8.80
N GLN A 202 -11.12 -9.39 7.78
CA GLN A 202 -10.09 -9.14 6.78
C GLN A 202 -10.36 -7.90 5.94
N LEU A 203 -11.61 -7.64 5.56
CA LEU A 203 -11.99 -6.46 4.77
C LEU A 203 -11.88 -5.17 5.58
N GLU A 204 -12.26 -5.20 6.86
CA GLU A 204 -12.06 -4.08 7.79
C GLU A 204 -10.55 -3.78 7.93
N PHE A 205 -9.75 -4.80 8.23
CA PHE A 205 -8.29 -4.67 8.30
C PHE A 205 -7.69 -4.13 7.00
N ALA A 206 -8.12 -4.65 5.84
CA ALA A 206 -7.62 -4.23 4.54
C ALA A 206 -8.00 -2.77 4.21
N ARG A 207 -9.20 -2.32 4.61
CA ARG A 207 -9.62 -0.92 4.47
C ARG A 207 -8.72 -0.03 5.29
N ASP A 208 -8.53 -0.35 6.56
CA ASP A 208 -7.75 0.48 7.49
C ASP A 208 -6.27 0.52 7.07
N GLU A 209 -5.71 -0.61 6.65
CA GLU A 209 -4.35 -0.71 6.08
C GLU A 209 -4.20 0.13 4.80
N ALA A 210 -5.20 0.11 3.91
CA ALA A 210 -5.18 0.89 2.68
C ALA A 210 -5.24 2.40 2.95
N VAL A 211 -6.05 2.83 3.91
CA VAL A 211 -6.15 4.23 4.33
C VAL A 211 -4.80 4.68 4.92
N VAL A 212 -4.24 3.91 5.88
CA VAL A 212 -3.01 4.30 6.58
C VAL A 212 -1.77 4.21 5.70
N MET A 213 -1.57 3.10 4.98
CA MET A 213 -0.35 2.87 4.21
C MET A 213 -0.35 3.56 2.85
N ARG A 214 -1.52 3.68 2.20
CA ARG A 214 -1.64 4.21 0.82
C ARG A 214 -2.37 5.54 0.75
N GLY A 215 -2.95 6.02 1.85
CA GLY A 215 -3.70 7.28 1.88
C GLY A 215 -5.01 7.23 1.09
N MET A 216 -5.58 6.04 0.88
CA MET A 216 -6.81 5.88 0.10
C MET A 216 -8.05 6.40 0.84
N GLY A 217 -9.08 6.85 0.10
CA GLY A 217 -10.38 7.19 0.69
C GLY A 217 -10.44 8.48 1.53
N LEU A 218 -9.36 9.27 1.54
CA LEU A 218 -9.27 10.53 2.29
C LEU A 218 -9.81 11.75 1.53
N GLY A 219 -10.32 11.57 0.31
CA GLY A 219 -10.77 12.68 -0.54
C GLY A 219 -12.03 13.39 -0.06
N ASN A 220 -12.85 12.73 0.79
CA ASN A 220 -14.12 13.29 1.26
C ASN A 220 -14.01 14.26 2.43
N ALA A 221 -12.93 14.24 3.23
CA ALA A 221 -12.85 15.05 4.45
C ALA A 221 -12.96 16.56 4.15
N ALA A 222 -12.24 17.03 3.14
CA ALA A 222 -12.30 18.43 2.72
C ALA A 222 -13.68 18.83 2.16
N ALA A 223 -14.41 17.91 1.52
CA ALA A 223 -15.74 18.17 0.95
C ALA A 223 -16.88 18.06 1.98
N ALA A 224 -16.67 17.33 3.08
CA ALA A 224 -17.61 17.25 4.20
C ALA A 224 -17.54 18.50 5.09
N GLU A 225 -16.32 19.00 5.36
CA GLU A 225 -16.11 20.27 6.07
C GLU A 225 -16.79 21.46 5.38
N ASP A 226 -16.81 21.50 4.06
CA ASP A 226 -17.51 22.55 3.30
C ASP A 226 -19.04 22.46 3.48
N LYS A 227 -19.60 21.24 3.54
CA LYS A 227 -21.05 21.03 3.79
C LYS A 227 -21.45 21.37 5.21
N ASP A 228 -20.63 21.04 6.19
CA ASP A 228 -20.90 21.33 7.61
C ASP A 228 -20.80 22.85 7.88
N LYS A 229 -19.92 23.57 7.17
CA LYS A 229 -19.86 25.04 7.20
C LYS A 229 -21.09 25.71 6.60
N ASP A 230 -21.63 25.16 5.51
CA ASP A 230 -22.86 25.67 4.90
C ASP A 230 -24.07 25.49 5.85
N ILE A 231 -24.14 24.37 6.58
CA ILE A 231 -25.20 24.09 7.58
C ILE A 231 -25.08 25.02 8.81
N LEU A 232 -23.86 25.33 9.26
CA LEU A 232 -23.63 26.27 10.37
C LEU A 232 -23.94 27.72 9.99
N ASN A 233 -23.72 28.12 8.74
CA ASN A 233 -24.09 29.45 8.24
C ASN A 233 -25.61 29.63 8.06
N ASP A 234 -26.37 28.56 7.78
CA ASP A 234 -27.84 28.61 7.67
C ASP A 234 -28.55 28.69 9.04
N THR A 235 -27.82 28.50 10.15
CA THR A 235 -28.35 28.56 11.52
C THR A 235 -27.95 29.82 12.30
N SER A 236 -27.21 30.74 11.67
CA SER A 236 -26.95 32.08 12.22
C SER A 236 -27.25 33.20 11.22
N SER A 237 -28.46 33.23 10.69
CA SER A 237 -29.03 34.48 10.17
C SER A 237 -29.73 35.20 11.32
N ASP A 238 -28.99 36.10 11.96
CA ASP A 238 -29.47 37.35 12.60
C ASP A 238 -28.49 37.75 13.71
N VAL A 239 -27.42 38.47 13.37
CA VAL A 239 -26.91 39.62 14.14
C VAL A 239 -25.66 40.22 13.46
N THR A 240 -25.72 41.56 13.35
CA THR A 240 -24.72 42.57 12.94
C THR A 240 -24.33 42.69 11.46
N GLY A 241 -24.78 43.81 10.89
CA GLY A 241 -24.37 44.34 9.60
C GLY A 241 -22.89 44.75 9.57
N LEU A 242 -22.11 43.94 8.86
CA LEU A 242 -20.82 44.32 8.29
C LEU A 242 -20.90 44.12 6.78
N ALA A 243 -20.39 45.11 6.05
CA ALA A 243 -20.57 45.30 4.62
C ALA A 243 -20.18 44.06 3.77
N ASP A 244 -21.04 43.75 2.80
CA ASP A 244 -21.00 42.62 1.86
C ASP A 244 -19.81 42.63 0.86
N GLY A 245 -18.77 43.44 1.09
CA GLY A 245 -17.69 43.69 0.14
C GLY A 245 -16.56 42.65 0.14
N ASP A 246 -16.24 42.06 1.30
CA ASP A 246 -15.00 41.27 1.47
C ASP A 246 -15.24 39.76 1.64
N LEU A 247 -16.52 39.33 1.71
CA LEU A 247 -16.91 37.92 1.91
C LEU A 247 -16.95 37.11 0.60
N GLU A 248 -17.03 37.77 -0.56
CA GLU A 248 -17.04 37.11 -1.87
C GLU A 248 -15.64 36.65 -2.32
N GLU A 249 -14.57 37.30 -1.85
CA GLU A 249 -13.20 36.92 -2.22
C GLU A 249 -12.71 35.67 -1.46
N ALA A 250 -13.25 35.41 -0.27
CA ALA A 250 -13.02 34.19 0.52
C ALA A 250 -13.82 32.97 -0.01
N LYS A 251 -14.98 33.19 -0.64
CA LYS A 251 -15.77 32.15 -1.34
C LYS A 251 -15.13 31.70 -2.66
N GLY A 252 -14.22 32.48 -3.23
CA GLY A 252 -13.53 32.19 -4.49
C GLY A 252 -12.62 30.95 -4.51
N ARG A 253 -12.34 30.34 -3.34
CA ARG A 253 -11.57 29.08 -3.23
C ARG A 253 -12.41 27.86 -2.85
N GLN A 254 -13.73 27.90 -2.98
CA GLN A 254 -14.52 26.68 -2.90
C GLN A 254 -14.04 25.71 -3.99
N ARG A 255 -13.39 24.63 -3.56
CA ARG A 255 -12.96 23.55 -4.46
C ARG A 255 -14.22 22.97 -5.07
N LYS A 256 -14.47 23.25 -6.34
CA LYS A 256 -15.59 22.68 -7.09
C LYS A 256 -15.64 21.18 -6.84
N THR A 257 -16.60 20.73 -6.03
CA THR A 257 -16.88 19.30 -5.86
C THR A 257 -17.19 18.75 -7.24
N ALA A 258 -16.39 17.80 -7.70
CA ALA A 258 -16.56 17.23 -9.03
C ALA A 258 -18.00 16.66 -9.14
N ALA A 259 -18.69 17.02 -10.22
CA ALA A 259 -20.02 16.49 -10.46
C ALA A 259 -19.98 14.95 -10.51
N PRO A 260 -21.01 14.27 -9.98
CA PRO A 260 -21.05 12.81 -9.96
C PRO A 260 -21.00 12.26 -11.39
N ILE A 261 -20.17 11.23 -11.60
CA ILE A 261 -19.90 10.64 -12.92
C ILE A 261 -20.64 9.31 -13.03
N ASP A 262 -21.50 9.20 -14.03
CA ASP A 262 -22.13 7.94 -14.41
C ASP A 262 -21.17 7.11 -15.27
N ILE A 263 -20.81 5.91 -14.80
CA ILE A 263 -19.94 4.98 -15.51
C ILE A 263 -20.64 3.64 -15.79
N GLN A 264 -20.17 2.94 -16.81
CA GLN A 264 -20.52 1.54 -17.06
C GLN A 264 -19.37 0.64 -16.62
N LEU A 265 -19.62 -0.26 -15.68
CA LEU A 265 -18.65 -1.28 -15.24
C LEU A 265 -18.36 -2.28 -16.37
N LYS A 266 -17.29 -3.07 -16.22
CA LYS A 266 -16.94 -4.13 -17.18
C LYS A 266 -18.05 -5.18 -17.34
N ASP A 267 -18.82 -5.40 -16.29
CA ASP A 267 -19.96 -6.32 -16.28
C ASP A 267 -21.23 -5.73 -16.94
N GLY A 268 -21.15 -4.50 -17.46
CA GLY A 268 -22.27 -3.81 -18.11
C GLY A 268 -23.20 -3.03 -17.16
N LYS A 269 -23.08 -3.22 -15.85
CA LYS A 269 -23.86 -2.49 -14.84
C LYS A 269 -23.52 -0.99 -14.84
N ARG A 270 -24.55 -0.15 -14.70
CA ARG A 270 -24.39 1.29 -14.47
C ARG A 270 -24.01 1.53 -13.01
N HIS A 271 -23.05 2.41 -12.78
CA HIS A 271 -22.61 2.80 -11.44
C HIS A 271 -22.37 4.31 -11.41
N ARG A 272 -22.88 4.98 -10.36
CA ARG A 272 -22.73 6.42 -10.18
C ARG A 272 -21.62 6.69 -9.17
N VAL A 273 -20.53 7.29 -9.64
CA VAL A 273 -19.38 7.63 -8.83
C VAL A 273 -19.59 9.04 -8.28
N THR A 274 -19.84 9.14 -6.97
CA THR A 274 -19.94 10.42 -6.26
C THR A 274 -18.58 10.94 -5.81
N ASP A 275 -17.68 10.04 -5.41
CA ASP A 275 -16.32 10.35 -4.98
C ASP A 275 -15.33 9.43 -5.71
N LEU A 276 -14.29 10.04 -6.28
CA LEU A 276 -13.21 9.35 -6.99
C LEU A 276 -12.27 8.60 -6.04
N SER A 277 -12.16 9.04 -4.78
CA SER A 277 -11.25 8.46 -3.78
C SER A 277 -11.82 7.23 -3.09
N LYS A 278 -13.13 6.96 -3.27
CA LYS A 278 -13.83 5.85 -2.62
C LYS A 278 -13.17 4.52 -2.98
N ILE A 279 -12.99 3.67 -1.97
CA ILE A 279 -12.29 2.40 -2.09
C ILE A 279 -13.26 1.32 -2.58
N TYR A 280 -12.82 0.54 -3.57
CA TYR A 280 -13.52 -0.65 -4.04
C TYR A 280 -12.59 -1.85 -4.16
N ILE A 281 -13.20 -3.04 -4.19
CA ILE A 281 -12.50 -4.29 -4.41
C ILE A 281 -12.36 -4.53 -5.91
N ASP A 282 -11.15 -4.36 -6.45
CA ASP A 282 -10.86 -4.61 -7.86
C ASP A 282 -10.84 -6.10 -8.16
N GLN A 283 -10.06 -6.84 -7.37
CA GLN A 283 -9.87 -8.27 -7.54
C GLN A 283 -9.93 -8.96 -6.18
N ALA A 284 -10.53 -10.14 -6.15
CA ALA A 284 -10.47 -11.04 -5.01
C ALA A 284 -10.25 -12.46 -5.51
N TRP A 285 -9.22 -13.13 -4.99
CA TRP A 285 -8.92 -14.52 -5.32
C TRP A 285 -8.46 -15.30 -4.10
N VAL A 286 -8.42 -16.62 -4.25
CA VAL A 286 -8.17 -17.54 -3.14
C VAL A 286 -6.90 -18.34 -3.40
N GLY A 287 -6.00 -18.34 -2.42
CA GLY A 287 -4.79 -19.15 -2.37
C GLY A 287 -4.99 -20.46 -1.60
N ARG A 288 -4.20 -21.47 -1.95
CA ARG A 288 -4.10 -22.73 -1.18
C ARG A 288 -3.06 -22.54 -0.08
N GLY A 289 -3.43 -22.89 1.15
CA GLY A 289 -2.53 -22.97 2.30
C GLY A 289 -2.04 -24.41 2.53
N LYS A 290 -1.46 -24.65 3.71
CA LYS A 290 -0.90 -25.97 4.05
C LYS A 290 -2.04 -26.97 4.30
N TYR A 291 -2.01 -28.11 3.61
CA TYR A 291 -3.01 -29.16 3.82
C TYR A 291 -2.64 -30.04 5.01
N GLY A 292 -3.61 -30.30 5.88
CA GLY A 292 -3.54 -31.40 6.84
C GLY A 292 -3.77 -32.75 6.15
N LYS A 293 -3.33 -33.83 6.80
CA LYS A 293 -3.57 -35.21 6.37
C LYS A 293 -4.19 -35.97 7.53
N LEU A 294 -5.28 -36.68 7.26
CA LEU A 294 -5.96 -37.56 8.22
C LEU A 294 -6.27 -38.89 7.52
N PRO A 295 -6.06 -40.04 8.17
CA PRO A 295 -6.52 -41.32 7.63
C PRO A 295 -8.06 -41.39 7.67
N ASP A 296 -8.66 -41.89 6.59
CA ASP A 296 -10.09 -42.19 6.45
C ASP A 296 -10.24 -43.71 6.29
N TYR A 297 -10.58 -44.37 7.39
CA TYR A 297 -10.72 -45.82 7.47
C TYR A 297 -12.03 -46.27 6.82
N ARG A 298 -11.94 -47.14 5.82
CA ARG A 298 -13.09 -47.68 5.07
C ARG A 298 -13.21 -49.18 5.29
N ALA A 299 -14.37 -49.73 4.90
CA ALA A 299 -14.61 -51.17 4.93
C ALA A 299 -13.58 -51.95 4.08
N ARG A 300 -13.40 -53.23 4.40
CA ARG A 300 -12.46 -54.15 3.72
C ARG A 300 -10.99 -53.73 3.80
N GLY A 301 -10.56 -53.16 4.93
CA GLY A 301 -9.16 -52.81 5.19
C GLY A 301 -8.58 -51.68 4.33
N ARG A 302 -9.43 -50.90 3.64
CA ARG A 302 -8.99 -49.77 2.81
C ARG A 302 -8.78 -48.52 3.67
N VAL A 303 -7.64 -47.85 3.50
CA VAL A 303 -7.35 -46.57 4.17
C VAL A 303 -7.06 -45.50 3.13
N ASN A 304 -7.93 -44.49 3.07
CA ASN A 304 -7.72 -43.31 2.23
C ASN A 304 -7.08 -42.19 3.05
N ILE A 305 -6.48 -41.20 2.39
CA ILE A 305 -5.94 -40.02 3.07
C ILE A 305 -6.86 -38.83 2.80
N MET A 306 -7.60 -38.39 3.81
CA MET A 306 -8.37 -37.16 3.78
C MET A 306 -7.45 -35.96 3.94
N ARG A 307 -7.46 -35.06 2.94
CA ARG A 307 -6.66 -33.82 2.96
C ARG A 307 -7.50 -32.67 3.48
N THR A 308 -7.26 -32.21 4.70
CA THR A 308 -8.01 -31.09 5.27
C THR A 308 -7.42 -29.77 4.79
N PRO A 309 -8.17 -28.95 4.04
CA PRO A 309 -7.62 -27.75 3.43
C PRO A 309 -7.50 -26.61 4.46
N TRP A 310 -6.52 -25.76 4.21
CA TRP A 310 -6.41 -24.40 4.73
C TRP A 310 -6.20 -23.48 3.53
N THR A 311 -6.74 -22.26 3.58
CA THR A 311 -6.72 -21.35 2.43
C THR A 311 -6.69 -19.90 2.88
N SER A 312 -6.07 -19.03 2.09
CA SER A 312 -6.07 -17.58 2.30
C SER A 312 -6.84 -16.89 1.17
N ILE A 313 -7.41 -15.72 1.44
CA ILE A 313 -7.99 -14.83 0.44
C ILE A 313 -7.05 -13.63 0.24
N SER A 314 -6.88 -13.22 -1.00
CA SER A 314 -6.13 -12.02 -1.37
C SER A 314 -7.07 -11.07 -2.09
N VAL A 315 -7.01 -9.80 -1.69
CA VAL A 315 -7.87 -8.74 -2.17
C VAL A 315 -7.00 -7.58 -2.64
N VAL A 316 -7.30 -7.04 -3.82
CA VAL A 316 -6.70 -5.81 -4.34
C VAL A 316 -7.72 -4.70 -4.23
N LEU A 317 -7.39 -3.70 -3.44
CA LEU A 317 -8.17 -2.48 -3.26
C LEU A 317 -7.61 -1.38 -4.16
N LYS A 318 -8.53 -0.63 -4.79
CA LYS A 318 -8.25 0.54 -5.63
C LYS A 318 -9.29 1.62 -5.35
N GLU A 319 -9.05 2.81 -5.87
CA GLU A 319 -9.97 3.94 -5.80
C GLU A 319 -10.86 4.00 -7.05
N GLU A 320 -12.08 4.54 -6.93
CA GLU A 320 -13.04 4.69 -8.05
C GLU A 320 -12.46 5.48 -9.24
N ALA A 321 -11.43 6.32 -9.04
CA ALA A 321 -10.66 6.96 -10.11
C ALA A 321 -10.17 5.95 -11.18
N THR A 322 -9.74 4.75 -10.77
CA THR A 322 -9.33 3.70 -11.71
C THR A 322 -10.50 3.26 -12.60
N ARG A 323 -11.70 3.09 -12.05
CA ARG A 323 -12.89 2.68 -12.81
C ARG A 323 -13.32 3.74 -13.82
N VAL A 324 -13.23 5.01 -13.43
CA VAL A 324 -13.50 6.14 -14.33
C VAL A 324 -12.52 6.13 -15.50
N ARG A 325 -11.22 5.96 -15.26
CA ARG A 325 -10.23 5.83 -16.34
C ARG A 325 -10.52 4.64 -17.25
N GLU A 326 -10.73 3.46 -16.68
CA GLU A 326 -11.02 2.25 -17.48
C GLU A 326 -12.29 2.38 -18.32
N TYR A 327 -13.29 3.09 -17.81
CA TYR A 327 -14.51 3.42 -18.55
C TYR A 327 -14.19 4.39 -19.70
N GLN A 328 -13.48 5.48 -19.45
CA GLN A 328 -13.07 6.45 -20.49
C GLN A 328 -12.23 5.79 -21.59
N GLU A 329 -11.28 4.92 -21.24
CA GLU A 329 -10.50 4.15 -22.21
C GLU A 329 -11.38 3.23 -23.07
N ARG A 330 -12.40 2.61 -22.45
CA ARG A 330 -13.35 1.75 -23.16
C ARG A 330 -14.27 2.56 -24.08
N GLU A 331 -14.76 3.71 -23.64
CA GLU A 331 -15.56 4.62 -24.46
C GLU A 331 -14.73 5.21 -25.60
N ALA A 332 -13.51 5.66 -25.35
CA ALA A 332 -12.61 6.16 -26.39
C ALA A 332 -12.32 5.06 -27.43
N LYS A 333 -12.09 3.82 -26.98
CA LYS A 333 -11.93 2.66 -27.87
C LYS A 333 -13.21 2.37 -28.65
N ARG A 334 -14.38 2.44 -28.01
CA ARG A 334 -15.70 2.26 -28.64
C ARG A 334 -15.95 3.33 -29.70
N GLN A 335 -15.75 4.61 -29.38
CA GLN A 335 -15.88 5.73 -30.30
C GLN A 335 -14.93 5.59 -31.49
N LYS A 336 -13.67 5.20 -31.24
CA LYS A 336 -12.71 4.91 -32.31
C LYS A 336 -13.20 3.77 -33.21
N GLN A 337 -13.70 2.68 -32.62
CA GLN A 337 -14.28 1.56 -33.38
C GLN A 337 -15.54 1.95 -34.15
N LEU A 338 -16.41 2.78 -33.58
CA LEU A 338 -17.59 3.29 -34.27
C LEU A 338 -17.20 4.15 -35.46
N ARG A 339 -16.17 5.00 -35.32
CA ARG A 339 -15.66 5.83 -36.43
C ARG A 339 -14.98 5.01 -37.52
N GLU A 340 -14.15 4.04 -37.15
CA GLU A 340 -13.36 3.23 -38.10
C GLU A 340 -14.16 2.07 -38.72
N LYS A 341 -15.02 1.42 -37.92
CA LYS A 341 -15.76 0.20 -38.27
C LYS A 341 -17.27 0.44 -38.19
N VAL A 342 -17.73 1.50 -38.85
CA VAL A 342 -19.15 1.66 -39.14
C VAL A 342 -19.59 0.45 -39.94
N TRP A 343 -20.66 -0.23 -39.51
CA TRP A 343 -21.24 -1.32 -40.30
C TRP A 343 -21.68 -0.77 -41.65
N ARG A 344 -21.15 -1.35 -42.73
CA ARG A 344 -21.54 -1.05 -44.12
C ARG A 344 -22.26 -2.27 -44.66
N ALA A 345 -23.37 -2.06 -45.37
CA ALA A 345 -24.15 -3.15 -45.97
C ALA A 345 -23.31 -4.01 -46.93
N LEU A 346 -22.48 -3.36 -47.77
CA LEU A 346 -21.49 -4.02 -48.62
C LEU A 346 -20.09 -3.54 -48.24
N PRO A 347 -19.33 -4.29 -47.43
CA PRO A 347 -17.96 -3.93 -47.08
C PRO A 347 -16.96 -4.45 -48.12
N ASP A 348 -15.99 -3.61 -48.49
CA ASP A 348 -14.86 -3.99 -49.33
C ASP A 348 -13.90 -4.89 -48.54
N ARG A 349 -14.14 -6.21 -48.61
CA ARG A 349 -13.26 -7.20 -47.98
C ARG A 349 -12.10 -7.48 -48.93
N PRO A 350 -10.84 -7.46 -48.44
CA PRO A 350 -9.71 -7.80 -49.29
C PRO A 350 -9.83 -9.26 -49.75
N ILE A 351 -9.60 -9.51 -51.04
CA ILE A 351 -9.47 -10.86 -51.58
C ILE A 351 -8.20 -11.46 -50.96
N GLN A 352 -8.36 -12.50 -50.15
CA GLN A 352 -7.25 -13.08 -49.38
C GLN A 352 -6.34 -14.00 -50.22
N ILE A 353 -6.70 -14.24 -51.47
CA ILE A 353 -6.02 -15.17 -52.38
C ILE A 353 -5.34 -14.36 -53.48
N GLN A 354 -4.06 -14.65 -53.72
CA GLN A 354 -3.32 -14.11 -54.86
C GLN A 354 -3.26 -15.15 -55.98
N ARG A 355 -3.62 -14.76 -57.21
CA ARG A 355 -3.40 -15.52 -58.43
C ARG A 355 -2.40 -14.76 -59.31
N GLN A 356 -1.60 -15.50 -60.09
CA GLN A 356 -0.63 -14.90 -61.02
C GLN A 356 -1.26 -14.47 -62.36
N TRP A 357 -2.58 -14.63 -62.48
CA TRP A 357 -3.37 -14.20 -63.62
C TRP A 357 -4.62 -13.47 -63.12
N TYR A 358 -5.17 -12.63 -63.98
CA TYR A 358 -6.37 -11.89 -63.67
C TYR A 358 -7.63 -12.78 -63.73
N SER A 359 -8.57 -12.56 -62.82
CA SER A 359 -9.83 -13.31 -62.71
C SER A 359 -10.98 -12.37 -62.33
N TRP A 360 -11.02 -11.20 -62.98
CA TRP A 360 -11.98 -10.11 -62.72
C TRP A 360 -13.43 -10.59 -62.68
#